data_AF-A0A923YWT8-F1
#
_entry.id   AF-A0A923YWT8-F1
#
_cell.length_a   1.000
_cell.length_b   1.000
_cell.length_c   1.000
_cell.angle_alpha   90.00
_cell.angle_beta   90.00
_cell.angle_gamma   90.00
#
_symmetry.space_group_name_H-M   'P 1'
#
loop_
_entity.id
_entity.type
_entity.pdbx_description
1 polymer ?
#
loop_
_entity_poly.entity_id
_entity_poly.type
_entity_poly.pdbx_seq_one_letter_code
_entity_poly.pdbx_strand_id
1 'polypeptide(L)'
;TKADYFAEIRKIIPDSFLLVPGIGAQGGDLQEVCKFGLNESVGLLINSSRGIIYASKNTNFAHSARSEALKIQQEMKQILNDKFN
;
A
#
# COMPACT_ATOMS: atom_id res chain seq x y z
N THR A 1 -0.48 -8.45 -14.16
CA THR A 1 -0.99 -7.23 -13.51
C THR A 1 -0.04 -6.07 -13.81
N LYS A 2 -0.38 -4.81 -13.53
CA LYS A 2 0.47 -3.64 -13.82
C LYS A 2 1.76 -3.56 -12.98
N ALA A 3 2.02 -4.55 -12.13
CA ALA A 3 3.09 -4.49 -11.13
C ALA A 3 4.50 -4.62 -11.74
N ASP A 4 4.67 -5.36 -12.84
CA ASP A 4 5.97 -5.46 -13.52
C ASP A 4 6.49 -4.11 -14.06
N TYR A 5 5.59 -3.16 -14.35
CA TYR A 5 5.98 -1.80 -14.75
C TYR A 5 6.71 -1.05 -13.62
N PHE A 6 6.48 -1.38 -12.35
CA PHE A 6 7.21 -0.75 -11.26
C PHE A 6 8.70 -1.08 -11.31
N ALA A 7 9.07 -2.30 -11.71
CA ALA A 7 10.46 -2.68 -11.86
C ALA A 7 11.15 -1.84 -12.95
N GLU A 8 10.49 -1.62 -14.09
CA GLU A 8 11.01 -0.75 -15.15
C GLU A 8 11.10 0.72 -14.72
N ILE A 9 10.08 1.23 -14.01
CA ILE A 9 10.11 2.59 -13.44
C ILE A 9 11.29 2.74 -12.48
N ARG A 10 11.55 1.75 -11.61
CA ARG A 10 12.67 1.78 -10.66
C ARG A 10 14.04 1.77 -11.33
N LYS A 11 14.19 1.18 -12.52
CA LYS A 11 15.43 1.31 -13.30
C LYS A 11 15.70 2.75 -13.74
N ILE A 12 14.65 3.53 -14.01
CA ILE A 12 14.76 4.92 -14.47
C ILE A 12 14.91 5.87 -13.28
N ILE A 13 14.16 5.64 -12.20
CA ILE A 13 14.11 6.47 -11.00
C ILE A 13 14.28 5.63 -9.72
N PRO A 14 15.50 5.15 -9.43
CA PRO A 14 15.75 4.17 -8.36
C PRO A 14 15.34 4.69 -6.97
N ASP A 15 15.67 5.95 -6.67
CA ASP A 15 15.55 6.50 -5.32
C ASP A 15 14.32 7.38 -5.10
N SER A 16 13.60 7.73 -6.18
CA SER A 16 12.45 8.63 -6.12
C SER A 16 11.30 8.07 -5.27
N PHE A 17 10.57 8.94 -4.57
CA PHE A 17 9.33 8.53 -3.92
C PHE A 17 8.22 8.36 -4.94
N LEU A 18 7.50 7.24 -4.89
CA LEU A 18 6.40 6.93 -5.79
C LEU A 18 5.06 6.93 -5.05
N LEU A 19 4.12 7.76 -5.47
CA LEU A 19 2.74 7.73 -4.98
C LEU A 19 1.95 6.63 -5.70
N VAL A 20 1.42 5.68 -4.94
CA VAL A 20 0.60 4.57 -5.45
C VAL A 20 -0.86 4.78 -5.04
N PRO A 21 -1.72 5.22 -5.98
CA PRO A 21 -3.13 5.42 -5.71
C PRO A 21 -3.93 4.11 -5.81
N GLY A 22 -5.04 4.05 -5.07
CA GLY A 22 -6.10 3.08 -5.32
C GLY A 22 -5.90 1.71 -4.67
N ILE A 23 -5.01 1.60 -3.67
CA ILE A 23 -4.84 0.35 -2.91
C ILE A 23 -5.98 0.17 -1.91
N GLY A 24 -6.55 -1.03 -1.87
CA GLY A 24 -7.69 -1.39 -1.02
C GLY A 24 -7.51 -2.72 -0.29
N ALA A 25 -8.50 -3.11 0.51
CA ALA A 25 -8.44 -4.21 1.47
C ALA A 25 -8.30 -5.64 0.89
N GLN A 26 -8.22 -5.82 -0.43
CA GLN A 26 -8.11 -7.14 -1.05
C GLN A 26 -6.66 -7.69 -1.13
N GLY A 27 -5.66 -6.96 -0.63
CA GLY A 27 -4.28 -7.42 -0.37
C GLY A 27 -3.41 -7.74 -1.60
N GLY A 28 -4.00 -8.27 -2.68
CA GLY A 28 -3.28 -8.70 -3.88
C GLY A 28 -2.48 -7.59 -4.55
N ASP A 29 -3.05 -6.38 -4.65
CA ASP A 29 -2.36 -5.25 -5.28
C ASP A 29 -1.21 -4.70 -4.42
N LEU A 30 -1.33 -4.73 -3.08
CA LEU A 30 -0.32 -4.15 -2.20
C LEU A 30 0.97 -4.98 -2.21
N GLN A 31 0.85 -6.30 -2.14
CA GLN A 31 1.98 -7.21 -2.12
C GLN A 31 2.78 -7.14 -3.43
N GLU A 32 2.10 -7.14 -4.58
CA GLU A 32 2.76 -7.01 -5.88
C GLU A 32 3.43 -5.63 -6.05
N VAL A 33 2.75 -4.54 -5.68
CA VAL A 33 3.32 -3.19 -5.74
C VAL A 33 4.58 -3.09 -4.88
N CYS A 34 4.54 -3.60 -3.66
CA CYS A 34 5.71 -3.57 -2.77
C CYS A 34 6.84 -4.45 -3.32
N LYS A 35 6.53 -5.64 -3.86
CA LYS A 35 7.52 -6.55 -4.43
C LYS A 35 8.37 -5.91 -5.52
N PHE A 36 7.76 -5.13 -6.41
CA PHE A 36 8.46 -4.51 -7.54
C PHE A 36 8.81 -3.03 -7.33
N GLY A 37 8.14 -2.36 -6.39
CA GLY A 37 8.23 -0.92 -6.18
C GLY A 37 9.04 -0.48 -4.97
N LEU A 38 9.35 -1.35 -4.01
CA LEU A 38 10.21 -1.00 -2.87
C LEU A 38 11.65 -0.73 -3.34
N ASN A 39 12.30 0.23 -2.70
CA ASN A 39 13.75 0.42 -2.75
C ASN A 39 14.35 0.31 -1.34
N GLU A 40 15.66 0.54 -1.18
CA GLU A 40 16.36 0.45 0.11
C GLU A 40 15.80 1.39 1.20
N SER A 41 15.05 2.43 0.81
CA SER A 41 14.43 3.41 1.70
C SER A 41 12.89 3.33 1.67
N VAL A 42 12.33 2.17 1.33
CA VAL A 42 10.89 1.93 1.06
C VAL A 42 10.40 2.63 -0.22
N GLY A 43 10.53 3.96 -0.32
CA GLY A 43 10.31 4.71 -1.56
C GLY A 43 8.87 4.72 -2.10
N LEU A 44 7.88 4.29 -1.33
CA LEU A 44 6.47 4.19 -1.74
C LEU A 44 5.56 4.97 -0.78
N LEU A 45 4.65 5.78 -1.33
CA LEU A 45 3.50 6.36 -0.62
C LEU A 45 2.23 5.62 -1.05
N ILE A 46 1.67 4.78 -0.19
CA ILE A 46 0.43 4.07 -0.50
C ILE A 46 -0.77 4.93 -0.13
N ASN A 47 -1.62 5.28 -1.11
CA ASN A 47 -2.88 5.96 -0.85
C ASN A 47 -4.05 4.98 -0.83
N SER A 48 -4.72 4.89 0.31
CA SER A 48 -6.01 4.25 0.47
C SER A 48 -7.04 5.24 0.99
N SER A 49 -7.96 5.67 0.13
CA SER A 49 -8.95 6.72 0.46
C SER A 49 -10.34 6.12 0.67
N ARG A 50 -11.06 5.79 -0.40
CA ARG A 50 -12.47 5.35 -0.33
C ARG A 50 -12.68 4.10 0.52
N GLY A 51 -11.74 3.16 0.52
CA GLY A 51 -11.81 1.95 1.35
C GLY A 51 -11.80 2.23 2.84
N ILE A 52 -11.13 3.31 3.27
CA ILE A 52 -11.06 3.74 4.67
C ILE A 52 -12.24 4.68 4.99
N ILE A 53 -12.40 5.76 4.21
CA ILE A 53 -13.38 6.83 4.48
C ILE A 53 -14.82 6.29 4.45
N TYR A 54 -15.12 5.37 3.53
CA TYR A 54 -16.46 4.82 3.33
C TYR A 54 -16.61 3.38 3.81
N ALA A 55 -15.77 2.94 4.74
CA ALA A 55 -15.79 1.60 5.32
C ALA A 55 -17.15 1.24 5.98
N SER A 56 -17.93 2.25 6.40
CA SER A 56 -19.29 2.07 6.87
C SER A 56 -20.13 3.31 6.55
N LYS A 57 -21.42 3.08 6.31
CA LYS A 57 -22.45 4.13 6.17
C LYS A 57 -23.26 4.35 7.44
N ASN A 58 -22.93 3.63 8.52
CA ASN A 58 -23.67 3.64 9.78
C ASN A 58 -22.96 4.53 10.82
N THR A 59 -23.56 4.66 12.01
CA THR A 59 -23.02 5.44 13.13
C THR A 59 -21.66 4.97 13.64
N ASN A 60 -21.24 3.75 13.29
CA ASN A 60 -19.93 3.19 13.62
C ASN A 60 -18.80 3.56 12.62
N PHE A 61 -19.03 4.52 11.72
CA PHE A 61 -18.08 4.90 10.65
C PHE A 61 -16.64 5.12 11.14
N ALA A 62 -16.43 5.79 12.26
CA ALA A 62 -15.09 6.06 12.80
C ALA A 62 -14.35 4.77 13.20
N HIS A 63 -15.08 3.84 13.82
CA HIS A 63 -14.52 2.54 14.19
C HIS A 63 -14.21 1.70 12.94
N SER A 64 -15.12 1.68 11.97
CA SER A 64 -14.90 0.98 10.69
C SER A 64 -13.72 1.54 9.91
N ALA A 65 -13.59 2.87 9.80
CA ALA A 65 -12.46 3.51 9.14
C ALA A 65 -11.13 3.17 9.84
N ARG A 66 -11.09 3.21 11.17
CA ARG A 66 -9.92 2.78 11.95
C ARG A 66 -9.56 1.32 11.67
N SER A 67 -10.56 0.43 11.62
CA SER A 67 -10.35 -0.99 11.34
C SER A 67 -9.71 -1.21 9.98
N GLU A 68 -10.24 -0.57 8.92
CA GLU A 68 -9.67 -0.68 7.57
C GLU A 68 -8.27 -0.08 7.47
N ALA A 69 -8.02 1.06 8.12
CA ALA A 69 -6.69 1.65 8.18
C ALA A 69 -5.67 0.73 8.87
N LEU A 70 -6.08 0.07 9.97
CA LEU A 70 -5.23 -0.87 10.71
C LEU A 70 -4.89 -2.10 9.89
N LYS A 71 -5.84 -2.67 9.13
CA LYS A 71 -5.58 -3.83 8.28
C LYS A 71 -4.47 -3.55 7.27
N ILE A 72 -4.55 -2.44 6.55
CA ILE A 72 -3.55 -2.05 5.55
C ILE A 72 -2.21 -1.75 6.23
N GLN A 73 -2.22 -1.06 7.37
CA GLN A 73 -1.00 -0.77 8.13
C GLN A 73 -0.29 -2.04 8.60
N GLN A 74 -1.03 -3.04 9.07
CA GLN A 74 -0.49 -4.31 9.53
C GLN A 74 0.08 -5.13 8.36
N GLU A 75 -0.60 -5.14 7.21
CA GLU A 75 -0.09 -5.78 5.99
C GLU A 75 1.22 -5.11 5.52
N MET A 76 1.27 -3.77 5.47
CA MET A 76 2.49 -3.03 5.16
C MET A 76 3.61 -3.35 6.16
N LYS A 77 3.30 -3.42 7.47
CA LYS A 77 4.29 -3.78 8.50
C LYS A 77 4.87 -5.17 8.26
N GLN A 78 4.04 -6.16 7.91
CA GLN A 78 4.51 -7.50 7.62
C GLN A 78 5.45 -7.50 6.41
N ILE A 79 5.05 -6.86 5.31
CA ILE A 79 5.86 -6.74 4.09
C ILE A 79 7.22 -6.09 4.39
N LEU A 80 7.24 -5.01 5.18
CA LEU A 80 8.48 -4.32 5.55
C LEU A 80 9.37 -5.20 6.43
N ASN A 81 8.77 -5.93 7.39
CA ASN A 81 9.52 -6.87 8.22
C ASN A 81 10.15 -7.97 7.36
N ASP A 82 9.41 -8.56 6.43
CA ASP A 82 9.90 -9.64 5.57
C ASP A 82 11.00 -9.17 4.59
N LYS A 83 11.03 -7.86 4.27
CA LYS A 83 11.98 -7.28 3.33
C LYS A 83 13.27 -6.77 3.99
N PHE A 84 13.18 -6.20 5.20
CA PHE A 84 14.26 -5.43 5.82
C PHE A 84 14.79 -6.01 7.15
N ASN A 85 14.14 -7.03 7.72
CA ASN A 85 14.61 -7.75 8.91
C ASN A 85 14.95 -9.20 8.58
#